data_AF-A0A1M3P267-F1
#
_entry.id   AF-A0A1M3P267-F1
#
_cell.length_a   1.000
_cell.length_b   1.000
_cell.length_c   1.000
_cell.angle_alpha   90.00
_cell.angle_beta   90.00
_cell.angle_gamma   90.00
#
_symmetry.space_group_name_H-M   'P 1'
#
loop_
_entity.id
_entity.type
_entity.pdbx_description
1 polymer ?
#
loop_
_entity_poly.entity_id
_entity_poly.type
_entity_poly.pdbx_seq_one_letter_code
_entity_poly.pdbx_strand_id
1 'polypeptide(L)'
;MSIEELFLRQIDSVDGNIEVIVHPGQPMTCISTGPFVWQVENVDRDQVIEEIARVMTLSDGGDRVRPPLHLDSGEELQINLQELRDRGNLVTDSLLWIISGAAHLRVHIGTASLLVAALCEARQWQRTQLLNAAGAEVAKC
;
A
#
# COMPACT_ATOMS: atom_id res chain seq x y z
N MET A 1 3.43 29.97 -3.01
CA MET A 1 3.31 28.51 -3.15
C MET A 1 1.86 28.15 -2.91
N SER A 2 1.09 27.90 -3.96
CA SER A 2 -0.19 27.22 -3.79
C SER A 2 0.13 25.81 -3.32
N ILE A 3 -0.62 25.30 -2.34
CA ILE A 3 -0.61 23.88 -1.97
C ILE A 3 -1.06 23.15 -3.24
N GLU A 4 -0.10 22.71 -4.05
CA GLU A 4 -0.34 21.76 -5.12
C GLU A 4 -1.07 20.58 -4.49
N GLU A 5 -2.18 20.19 -5.11
CA GLU A 5 -3.28 19.44 -4.49
C GLU A 5 -2.80 18.09 -3.91
N LEU A 6 -2.39 18.05 -2.65
CA LEU A 6 -1.87 16.86 -2.01
C LEU A 6 -3.00 16.01 -1.45
N PHE A 7 -3.03 14.70 -1.77
CA PHE A 7 -3.81 13.73 -1.01
C PHE A 7 -2.93 13.10 0.06
N LEU A 8 -3.22 13.39 1.33
CA LEU A 8 -2.55 12.79 2.49
C LEU A 8 -3.59 12.02 3.31
N ARG A 9 -3.34 10.73 3.53
CA ARG A 9 -4.11 9.88 4.44
C ARG A 9 -3.22 9.37 5.56
N GLN A 10 -3.48 9.83 6.78
CA GLN A 10 -2.83 9.31 7.99
C GLN A 10 -3.64 8.15 8.58
N ILE A 11 -2.96 7.07 8.95
CA ILE A 11 -3.50 5.90 9.63
C ILE A 11 -2.79 5.82 10.98
N ASP A 12 -3.54 6.04 12.06
CA ASP A 12 -3.05 5.82 13.41
C ASP A 12 -3.21 4.33 13.77
N SER A 13 -2.11 3.70 14.17
CA SER A 13 -2.11 2.29 14.53
C SER A 13 -1.27 2.02 15.77
N VAL A 14 -1.45 0.84 16.36
CA VAL A 14 -0.56 0.36 17.44
C VAL A 14 0.89 0.19 16.97
N ASP A 15 1.11 0.03 15.65
CA ASP A 15 2.42 -0.07 15.01
C ASP A 15 3.06 1.31 14.74
N GLY A 16 2.36 2.40 15.05
CA GLY A 16 2.75 3.77 14.74
C GLY A 16 1.94 4.39 13.60
N ASN A 17 2.31 5.61 13.23
CA ASN A 17 1.62 6.36 12.18
C ASN A 17 2.08 5.87 10.80
N ILE A 18 1.11 5.68 9.90
CA ILE A 18 1.36 5.44 8.48
C ILE A 18 0.75 6.59 7.68
N GLU A 19 1.53 7.19 6.79
CA GLU A 19 1.10 8.26 5.91
C GLU A 19 1.11 7.78 4.46
N VAL A 20 -0.01 7.93 3.76
CA VAL A 20 -0.12 7.68 2.31
C VAL A 20 -0.27 9.02 1.61
N ILE A 21 0.67 9.31 0.70
CA ILE A 21 0.83 10.61 0.07
C ILE A 21 0.78 10.45 -1.45
N VAL A 22 -0.10 11.20 -2.11
CA VAL A 22 -0.15 11.32 -3.57
C VAL A 22 -0.06 12.79 -3.97
N HIS A 23 0.88 13.07 -4.87
CA HIS A 23 1.04 14.39 -5.47
C HIS A 23 0.52 14.40 -6.92
N PRO A 24 -0.18 15.46 -7.37
CA PRO A 24 -0.52 15.62 -8.77
C PRO A 24 0.76 15.68 -9.61
N GLY A 25 0.78 14.94 -10.72
CA GLY A 25 1.92 14.93 -11.65
C GLY A 25 3.12 14.08 -11.23
N GLN A 26 3.15 13.55 -10.00
CA GLN A 26 4.16 12.55 -9.63
C GLN A 26 3.73 11.15 -10.07
N PRO A 27 4.62 10.35 -10.66
CA PRO A 27 4.29 9.00 -11.13
C PRO A 27 4.20 7.98 -9.99
N MET A 28 4.23 8.40 -8.72
CA MET A 28 4.33 7.52 -7.56
C MET A 28 3.38 7.93 -6.43
N THR A 29 2.97 6.93 -5.65
CA THR A 29 2.30 7.06 -4.35
C THR A 29 3.32 6.71 -3.26
N CYS A 30 3.50 7.59 -2.28
CA CYS A 30 4.46 7.39 -1.19
C CYS A 30 3.74 6.86 0.06
N ILE A 31 4.31 5.85 0.70
CA ILE A 31 3.87 5.26 1.97
C ILE A 31 5.00 5.45 2.97
N SER A 32 4.75 6.19 4.05
CA SER A 32 5.73 6.50 5.09
C SER A 32 5.27 5.95 6.43
N THR A 33 6.16 5.27 7.15
CA THR A 33 5.94 4.82 8.53
C THR A 33 7.25 4.75 9.30
N GLY A 34 7.42 5.67 10.26
CA GLY A 34 8.69 5.82 10.99
C GLY A 34 9.88 5.99 10.03
N PRO A 35 10.92 5.13 10.08
CA PRO A 35 12.06 5.20 9.16
C PRO A 35 11.80 4.54 7.79
N PHE A 36 10.67 3.85 7.63
CA PHE A 36 10.34 3.15 6.39
C PHE A 36 9.60 4.10 5.45
N VAL A 37 10.16 4.29 4.26
CA VAL A 37 9.51 5.01 3.16
C VAL A 37 9.51 4.09 1.95
N TRP A 38 8.33 3.85 1.40
CA TRP A 38 8.15 3.04 0.21
C TRP A 38 7.39 3.83 -0.84
N GLN A 39 7.89 3.81 -2.07
CA GLN A 39 7.30 4.49 -3.20
C GLN A 39 6.76 3.44 -4.16
N VAL A 40 5.46 3.49 -4.41
CA VAL A 40 4.77 2.61 -5.36
C VAL A 40 4.49 3.40 -6.61
N GLU A 41 5.01 2.98 -7.75
CA GLU A 41 4.63 3.61 -9.01
C GLU A 41 3.12 3.48 -9.24
N ASN A 42 2.51 4.51 -9.81
CA ASN A 42 1.06 4.53 -10.01
C ASN A 42 0.60 3.43 -10.98
N VAL A 43 1.49 2.98 -11.87
CA VAL A 43 1.26 1.84 -12.79
C VAL A 43 1.16 0.52 -12.02
N ASP A 44 2.00 0.36 -10.99
CA ASP A 44 2.08 -0.85 -10.16
C ASP A 44 1.05 -0.87 -9.03
N ARG A 45 0.47 0.28 -8.67
CA ARG A 45 -0.37 0.41 -7.48
C ARG A 45 -1.57 -0.55 -7.45
N ASP A 46 -2.22 -0.78 -8.58
CA ASP A 46 -3.34 -1.72 -8.64
C ASP A 46 -2.87 -3.15 -8.34
N GLN A 47 -1.73 -3.55 -8.89
CA GLN A 47 -1.13 -4.87 -8.66
C GLN A 47 -0.72 -5.05 -7.18
N VAL A 48 -0.15 -4.00 -6.58
CA VAL A 48 0.21 -3.98 -5.15
C VAL A 48 -1.03 -4.11 -4.26
N ILE A 49 -2.08 -3.33 -4.53
CA ILE A 49 -3.35 -3.42 -3.80
C ILE A 49 -3.93 -4.84 -3.87
N GLU A 50 -3.96 -5.42 -5.08
CA GLU A 50 -4.47 -6.75 -5.31
C GLU A 50 -3.68 -7.82 -4.56
N GLU A 51 -2.35 -7.77 -4.57
CA GLU A 51 -1.54 -8.77 -3.88
C GLU A 51 -1.64 -8.64 -2.36
N ILE A 52 -1.66 -7.42 -1.80
CA ILE A 52 -1.89 -7.23 -0.35
C ILE A 52 -3.27 -7.77 0.04
N ALA A 53 -4.33 -7.37 -0.67
CA ALA A 53 -5.68 -7.83 -0.40
C ALA A 53 -5.80 -9.36 -0.53
N ARG A 54 -5.19 -9.95 -1.56
CA ARG A 54 -5.16 -11.39 -1.76
C ARG A 54 -4.47 -12.08 -0.59
N VAL A 55 -3.28 -11.64 -0.19
CA VAL A 55 -2.52 -12.21 0.93
C VAL A 55 -3.34 -12.17 2.22
N MET A 56 -4.06 -11.08 2.47
CA MET A 56 -4.94 -10.93 3.63
C MET A 56 -6.15 -11.88 3.61
N THR A 57 -6.59 -12.37 2.45
CA THR A 57 -7.73 -13.29 2.31
C THR A 57 -7.34 -14.78 2.36
N LEU A 58 -6.05 -15.10 2.40
CA LEU A 58 -5.59 -16.48 2.46
C LEU A 58 -5.63 -16.99 3.90
N SER A 59 -6.77 -17.59 4.25
CA SER A 59 -7.01 -18.19 5.57
C SER A 59 -6.29 -19.53 5.79
N ASP A 60 -5.60 -20.06 4.78
CA ASP A 60 -5.11 -21.45 4.78
C ASP A 60 -3.64 -21.56 5.22
N GLY A 61 -3.44 -21.41 6.53
CA GLY A 61 -2.61 -22.29 7.35
C GLY A 61 -1.26 -22.79 6.79
N GLY A 62 -0.39 -21.89 6.35
CA GLY A 62 1.02 -22.22 6.15
C GLY A 62 1.85 -21.07 5.62
N ASP A 63 3.08 -20.96 6.11
CA ASP A 63 4.19 -20.13 5.59
C ASP A 63 4.53 -20.53 4.13
N ARG A 64 3.59 -20.35 3.21
CA ARG A 64 3.85 -20.50 1.79
C ARG A 64 4.45 -19.19 1.33
N VAL A 65 5.79 -19.13 1.39
CA VAL A 65 6.57 -18.07 0.76
C VAL A 65 6.10 -17.94 -0.67
N ARG A 66 5.43 -16.82 -0.97
CA ARG A 66 4.93 -16.54 -2.30
C ARG A 66 6.05 -16.06 -3.21
N PRO A 67 5.94 -16.32 -4.53
CA PRO A 67 6.84 -15.69 -5.47
C PRO A 67 6.73 -14.16 -5.32
N PRO A 68 7.86 -13.44 -5.41
CA PRO A 68 7.84 -12.00 -5.35
C PRO A 68 7.00 -11.40 -6.46
N LEU A 69 6.30 -10.32 -6.13
CA LEU A 69 5.67 -9.43 -7.09
C LEU A 69 6.77 -8.64 -7.79
N HIS A 70 6.83 -8.73 -9.11
CA HIS A 70 7.78 -7.96 -9.91
C HIS A 70 7.08 -6.68 -10.37
N LEU A 71 7.63 -5.54 -9.99
CA LEU A 71 7.12 -4.21 -10.32
C LEU A 71 7.77 -3.68 -11.60
N ASP A 72 7.11 -2.78 -12.31
CA ASP A 72 7.64 -2.15 -13.53
C ASP A 72 8.91 -1.33 -13.26
N SER A 73 9.09 -0.86 -12.01
CA SER A 73 10.32 -0.21 -11.52
C SER A 73 11.55 -1.14 -11.51
N GLY A 74 11.36 -2.45 -11.69
CA GLY A 74 12.38 -3.49 -11.54
C GLY A 74 12.59 -3.93 -10.09
N GLU A 75 11.79 -3.41 -9.16
CA GLU A 75 11.78 -3.83 -7.76
C GLU A 75 11.02 -5.15 -7.57
N GLU A 76 11.51 -5.99 -6.67
CA GLU A 76 10.83 -7.21 -6.26
C GLU A 76 10.23 -7.04 -4.87
N LEU A 77 8.91 -7.21 -4.77
CA LEU A 77 8.16 -7.06 -3.54
C LEU A 77 7.68 -8.43 -3.04
N GLN A 78 8.09 -8.81 -1.84
CA GLN A 78 7.55 -9.98 -1.17
C GLN A 78 6.48 -9.54 -0.17
N ILE A 79 5.26 -10.01 -0.38
CA ILE A 79 4.14 -9.77 0.53
C ILE A 79 3.69 -11.12 1.11
N ASN A 80 3.68 -11.25 2.44
CA ASN A 80 3.27 -12.47 3.11
C ASN A 80 2.45 -12.16 4.38
N LEU A 81 1.69 -13.15 4.84
CA LEU A 81 0.97 -13.11 6.10
C LEU A 81 1.63 -14.08 7.09
N GLN A 82 1.85 -13.62 8.31
CA GLN A 82 2.33 -14.45 9.41
C GLN A 82 1.28 -14.48 10.52
N GLU A 83 0.86 -15.68 10.92
CA GLU A 83 0.04 -15.88 12.11
C GLU A 83 0.93 -16.18 13.31
N LEU A 84 0.82 -15.37 14.36
CA LEU A 84 1.41 -15.67 15.66
C LEU A 84 0.45 -16.55 16.43
N ARG A 85 0.98 -17.64 17.00
CA ARG A 85 0.19 -18.65 17.71
C ARG A 85 0.69 -18.83 19.14
N ASP A 86 -0.24 -19.09 20.04
CA ASP A 86 0.09 -19.43 21.43
C ASP A 86 0.55 -20.89 21.58
N ARG A 87 0.86 -21.29 22.82
CA ARG A 87 1.24 -22.68 23.14
C ARG A 87 0.13 -23.70 22.89
N GLY A 88 -1.12 -23.26 22.80
CA GLY A 88 -2.31 -24.07 22.48
C GLY A 88 -2.63 -24.11 20.98
N ASN A 89 -1.78 -23.56 20.12
CA ASN A 89 -1.95 -23.45 18.67
C ASN A 89 -3.12 -22.52 18.23
N LEU A 90 -3.60 -21.66 19.12
CA LEU A 90 -4.58 -20.62 18.79
C LEU A 90 -3.88 -19.42 18.17
N VAL A 91 -4.45 -18.86 17.10
CA VAL A 91 -3.95 -17.62 16.49
C VAL A 91 -4.22 -16.47 17.44
N THR A 92 -3.16 -15.84 17.94
CA THR A 92 -3.23 -14.67 18.81
C THR A 92 -3.15 -13.38 18.03
N ASP A 93 -2.50 -13.41 16.86
CA ASP A 93 -2.25 -12.23 16.05
C ASP A 93 -1.94 -12.63 14.60
N SER A 94 -2.15 -11.69 13.68
CA SER A 94 -1.86 -11.85 12.26
C SER A 94 -1.17 -10.59 11.75
N LEU A 95 0.04 -10.76 11.21
CA LEU A 95 0.90 -9.70 10.75
C LEU A 95 1.11 -9.80 9.24
N LEU A 96 0.96 -8.68 8.53
CA LEU A 96 1.39 -8.55 7.15
C LEU A 96 2.87 -8.16 7.11
N TRP A 97 3.63 -8.84 6.27
CA TRP A 97 5.02 -8.52 5.95
C TRP A 97 5.10 -8.01 4.51
N ILE A 98 5.78 -6.88 4.34
CA ILE A 98 6.13 -6.32 3.03
C ILE A 98 7.64 -6.13 3.02
N ILE A 99 8.32 -6.82 2.12
CA ILE A 99 9.77 -6.77 1.97
C ILE A 99 10.09 -6.30 0.56
N SER A 100 10.93 -5.28 0.47
CA SER A 100 11.59 -4.90 -0.77
C SER A 100 13.08 -4.70 -0.53
N GLY A 101 13.90 -5.58 -1.11
CA GLY A 101 15.36 -5.58 -0.90
C GLY A 101 15.74 -5.56 0.60
N ALA A 102 16.36 -4.45 1.04
CA ALA A 102 16.76 -4.24 2.44
C ALA A 102 15.68 -3.55 3.30
N ALA A 103 14.58 -3.07 2.71
CA ALA A 103 13.48 -2.40 3.40
C ALA A 103 12.39 -3.41 3.81
N HIS A 104 12.05 -3.43 5.09
CA HIS A 104 11.15 -4.43 5.69
C HIS A 104 10.09 -3.70 6.50
N LEU A 105 8.82 -3.95 6.18
CA LEU A 105 7.68 -3.44 6.91
C LEU A 105 6.88 -4.61 7.47
N ARG A 106 6.48 -4.48 8.74
CA ARG A 106 5.59 -5.42 9.42
C ARG A 106 4.49 -4.65 10.12
N VAL A 107 3.24 -5.01 9.83
CA VAL A 107 2.06 -4.32 10.40
C VAL A 107 0.99 -5.35 10.78
N HIS A 108 0.18 -5.05 11.80
CA HIS A 108 -0.98 -5.89 12.11
C HIS A 108 -1.97 -5.91 10.93
N ILE A 109 -2.68 -7.02 10.75
CA ILE A 109 -3.64 -7.19 9.64
C ILE A 109 -4.76 -6.13 9.67
N GLY A 110 -5.15 -5.68 10.86
CA GLY A 110 -6.08 -4.56 11.02
C GLY A 110 -5.54 -3.27 10.40
N THR A 111 -4.29 -2.93 10.69
CA THR A 111 -3.57 -1.80 10.08
C THR A 111 -3.40 -1.97 8.58
N ALA A 112 -3.04 -3.17 8.11
CA ALA A 112 -2.92 -3.49 6.68
C ALA A 112 -4.22 -3.23 5.91
N SER A 113 -5.38 -3.54 6.51
CA SER A 113 -6.68 -3.26 5.87
C SER A 113 -6.91 -1.76 5.65
N LEU A 114 -6.46 -0.93 6.60
CA LEU A 114 -6.53 0.53 6.48
C LEU A 114 -5.54 1.05 5.43
N LEU A 115 -4.36 0.43 5.31
CA LEU A 115 -3.39 0.75 4.26
C LEU A 115 -3.96 0.46 2.87
N VAL A 116 -4.59 -0.70 2.67
CA VAL A 116 -5.27 -1.04 1.42
C VAL A 116 -6.36 -0.02 1.09
N ALA A 117 -7.19 0.36 2.07
CA ALA A 117 -8.22 1.38 1.88
C ALA A 117 -7.61 2.73 1.45
N ALA A 118 -6.54 3.17 2.12
CA ALA A 118 -5.84 4.41 1.79
C ALA A 118 -5.23 4.39 0.37
N LEU A 119 -4.69 3.25 -0.07
CA LEU A 119 -4.18 3.08 -1.44
C LEU A 119 -5.30 3.10 -2.49
N CYS A 120 -6.45 2.52 -2.18
CA CYS A 120 -7.65 2.61 -3.03
C CYS A 120 -8.17 4.05 -3.14
N GLU A 121 -8.22 4.80 -2.04
CA GLU A 121 -8.61 6.21 -2.02
C GLU A 121 -7.63 7.07 -2.83
N ALA A 122 -6.32 6.88 -2.61
CA ALA A 122 -5.25 7.50 -3.39
C ALA A 122 -5.44 7.28 -4.90
N ARG A 123 -5.79 6.05 -5.30
CA ARG A 123 -6.11 5.73 -6.70
C ARG A 123 -7.32 6.50 -7.22
N GLN A 124 -8.42 6.47 -6.47
CA GLN A 124 -9.66 7.11 -6.88
C GLN A 124 -9.48 8.63 -7.03
N TRP A 125 -8.76 9.24 -6.09
CA TRP A 125 -8.43 10.65 -6.13
C TRP A 125 -7.58 11.00 -7.35
N GLN A 126 -6.51 10.24 -7.63
CA GLN A 126 -5.67 10.49 -8.81
C GLN A 126 -6.46 10.37 -10.13
N ARG A 127 -7.33 9.36 -10.25
CA ARG A 127 -8.19 9.21 -11.44
C ARG A 127 -9.11 10.41 -11.61
N THR A 128 -9.66 10.92 -10.51
CA THR A 128 -10.50 12.13 -10.52
C THR A 128 -9.72 13.34 -11.01
N GLN A 129 -8.47 13.50 -10.58
CA GLN A 129 -7.63 14.61 -11.02
C GLN A 129 -7.25 14.53 -12.50
N LEU A 130 -6.90 13.34 -13.00
CA LEU A 130 -6.61 13.14 -14.43
C LEU A 130 -7.85 13.43 -15.30
N LEU A 131 -9.04 13.02 -14.85
CA LEU A 131 -10.29 13.32 -15.54
C LEU A 131 -10.62 14.81 -15.53
N ASN A 132 -10.40 15.50 -14.41
CA ASN A 132 -10.60 16.95 -14.30
C ASN A 132 -9.62 17.71 -15.22
N ALA A 133 -8.36 17.28 -15.27
CA ALA A 133 -7.36 17.87 -16.16
C ALA A 133 -7.72 17.67 -17.64
N ALA A 134 -8.08 16.45 -18.04
CA ALA A 134 -8.50 16.15 -19.41
C ALA A 134 -9.80 16.90 -19.79
N GLY A 135 -10.78 16.97 -18.89
CA GLY A 135 -12.01 17.73 -19.10
C GLY A 135 -11.78 19.24 -19.21
N ALA A 136 -10.83 19.78 -18.46
CA ALA A 136 -10.42 21.18 -18.55
C ALA A 136 -9.63 21.50 -19.83
N GLU A 137 -8.88 20.55 -20.39
CA GLU A 137 -8.24 20.70 -21.70
C GLU A 137 -9.24 20.66 -22.85
N VAL A 138 -10.23 19.76 -22.82
CA VAL A 138 -11.28 19.68 -23.84
C VAL A 138 -12.17 20.93 -23.86
N ALA A 139 -12.44 21.53 -22.70
CA ALA A 139 -13.23 22.77 -22.62
C ALA A 139 -12.49 24.05 -23.08
N LYS A 140 -11.17 23.97 -23.31
CA LYS A 140 -10.33 25.10 -23.78
C LYS A 140 -10.06 25.08 -25.29
N CYS A 141 -10.49 24.03 -26.00
CA CYS A 141 -10.42 23.90 -27.46
C CYS A 141 -11.72 24.34 -28.12
#